data_AF-A0A2E3Y745-F1
#
_entry.id   AF-A0A2E3Y745-F1
#
_cell.length_a   1.000
_cell.length_b   1.000
_cell.length_c   1.000
_cell.angle_alpha   90.00
_cell.angle_beta   90.00
_cell.angle_gamma   90.00
#
_symmetry.space_group_name_H-M   'P 1'
#
loop_
_entity.id
_entity.type
_entity.pdbx_description
1 polymer ?
#
loop_
_entity_poly.entity_id
_entity_poly.type
_entity_poly.pdbx_seq_one_letter_code
_entity_poly.pdbx_strand_id
1 'polypeptide(L)'
;MARRRFLQRLEEEAEEHDISKELFLGIMMLMLCLGIMILNVASPVWRVHQHDPEEGDVVVVYTSSGFGLSLDGIVVDKPLTEWGFRRTVNALIAEPETDVHLILKGGSHELVVRHAAYTDSMLSSGPAGAKVRTAVYVHGW
;
A
#
# COMPACT_ATOMS: atom_id res chain seq x y z
N MET A 1 39.72 -31.19 46.28
CA MET A 1 39.92 -30.93 44.83
C MET A 1 38.63 -30.80 44.00
N ALA A 2 37.45 -31.26 44.46
CA ALA A 2 36.22 -31.19 43.68
C ALA A 2 35.62 -29.76 43.56
N ARG A 3 35.73 -28.94 44.62
CA ARG A 3 35.16 -27.58 44.67
C ARG A 3 35.78 -26.59 43.68
N ARG A 4 37.09 -26.72 43.40
CA ARG A 4 37.77 -25.86 42.40
C ARG A 4 37.36 -26.16 40.96
N ARG A 5 37.09 -27.44 40.63
CA ARG A 5 36.62 -27.85 39.30
C ARG A 5 35.18 -27.44 39.02
N PHE A 6 34.34 -27.41 40.04
CA PHE A 6 32.94 -26.98 39.90
C PHE A 6 32.81 -25.47 39.68
N LEU A 7 33.63 -24.67 40.37
CA LEU A 7 33.67 -23.22 40.17
C LEU A 7 34.27 -22.84 38.81
N GLN A 8 35.31 -23.54 38.34
CA GLN A 8 35.83 -23.34 36.99
C GLN A 8 34.82 -23.67 35.89
N ARG A 9 34.02 -24.73 36.06
CA ARG A 9 32.95 -25.05 35.10
C ARG A 9 31.85 -24.01 35.05
N LEU A 10 31.50 -23.41 36.19
CA LEU A 10 30.50 -22.33 36.25
C LEU A 10 31.02 -21.02 35.67
N GLU A 11 32.32 -20.73 35.81
CA GLU A 11 32.96 -19.60 35.12
C GLU A 11 33.07 -19.83 33.60
N GLU A 12 33.42 -21.04 33.15
CA GLU A 12 33.40 -21.42 31.72
C GLU A 12 31.98 -21.40 31.13
N GLU A 13 30.97 -21.92 31.82
CA GLU A 13 29.55 -21.85 31.37
C GLU A 13 29.00 -20.42 31.37
N ALA A 14 29.48 -19.55 32.26
CA ALA A 14 29.08 -18.14 32.30
C ALA A 14 29.81 -17.28 31.25
N GLU A 15 31.07 -17.59 30.92
CA GLU A 15 31.80 -16.98 29.79
C GLU A 15 31.26 -17.46 28.43
N GLU A 16 30.73 -18.68 28.33
CA GLU A 16 29.99 -19.18 27.15
C GLU A 16 28.58 -18.61 27.03
N HIS A 17 28.06 -17.90 28.03
CA HIS A 17 26.77 -17.21 27.96
C HIS A 17 26.88 -15.91 27.13
N ASP A 18 27.35 -16.07 25.90
CA ASP A 18 26.70 -15.61 24.67
C ASP A 18 26.12 -14.18 24.66
N ILE A 19 26.78 -13.25 25.34
CA ILE A 19 26.52 -11.80 25.22
C ILE A 19 26.46 -11.41 23.73
N SER A 20 27.30 -12.04 22.90
CA SER A 20 27.28 -11.84 21.46
C SER A 20 26.02 -12.40 20.77
N LYS A 21 25.44 -13.53 21.20
CA LYS A 21 24.21 -14.07 20.58
C LYS A 21 22.96 -13.32 21.03
N GLU A 22 22.89 -12.91 22.30
CA GLU A 22 21.81 -12.06 22.79
C GLU A 22 21.84 -10.68 22.11
N LEU A 23 23.03 -10.10 21.95
CA LEU A 23 23.19 -8.85 21.20
C LEU A 23 22.82 -9.02 19.73
N PHE A 24 23.23 -10.13 19.09
CA PHE A 24 22.90 -10.40 17.69
C PHE A 24 21.38 -10.60 17.49
N LEU A 25 20.73 -11.35 18.39
CA LEU A 25 19.29 -11.54 18.38
C LEU A 25 18.55 -10.22 18.61
N GLY A 26 19.03 -9.39 19.54
CA GLY A 26 18.50 -8.05 19.79
C GLY A 26 18.60 -7.14 18.56
N ILE A 27 19.73 -7.14 17.87
CA ILE A 27 19.93 -6.39 16.62
C ILE A 27 19.02 -6.93 15.51
N MET A 28 18.91 -8.26 15.35
CA MET A 28 18.00 -8.87 14.38
C MET A 28 16.54 -8.48 14.64
N MET A 29 16.12 -8.48 15.90
CA MET A 29 14.76 -8.12 16.28
C MET A 29 14.50 -6.63 16.04
N LEU A 30 15.47 -5.75 16.35
CA LEU A 30 15.39 -4.32 16.05
C LEU A 30 15.31 -4.04 14.55
N MET A 31 16.11 -4.74 13.73
CA MET A 31 16.05 -4.61 12.27
C MET A 31 14.71 -5.08 11.70
N LEU A 32 14.15 -6.17 12.24
CA LEU A 32 12.83 -6.66 11.84
C LEU A 32 11.74 -5.64 12.19
N CYS A 33 11.74 -5.12 13.43
CA CYS A 33 10.79 -4.11 13.87
C CYS A 33 10.90 -2.82 13.05
N LEU A 34 12.13 -2.38 12.75
CA LEU A 34 12.37 -1.22 11.90
C LEU A 34 11.86 -1.45 10.48
N GLY A 35 12.10 -2.64 9.91
CA GLY A 35 11.59 -3.01 8.59
C GLY A 35 10.06 -2.99 8.52
N ILE A 36 9.38 -3.57 9.52
CA ILE A 36 7.92 -3.56 9.60
C ILE A 36 7.39 -2.13 9.80
N MET A 37 8.05 -1.32 10.64
CA MET A 37 7.67 0.07 10.85
C MET A 37 7.81 0.89 9.57
N ILE A 38 8.92 0.72 8.83
CA ILE A 38 9.12 1.36 7.53
C ILE A 38 8.04 0.91 6.55
N LEU A 39 7.73 -0.38 6.47
CA LEU A 39 6.69 -0.89 5.57
C LEU A 39 5.28 -0.41 5.94
N ASN A 40 4.99 -0.20 7.23
CA ASN A 40 3.70 0.31 7.71
C ASN A 40 3.56 1.83 7.54
N VAL A 41 4.67 2.58 7.60
CA VAL A 41 4.67 4.06 7.46
C VAL A 41 4.88 4.48 6.01
N ALA A 42 5.60 3.68 5.22
CA ALA A 42 5.78 3.92 3.80
C ALA A 42 4.41 3.87 3.13
N SER A 43 3.91 5.04 2.75
CA SER A 43 2.78 5.13 1.83
C SER A 43 3.14 4.35 0.57
N PRO A 44 2.16 3.67 -0.09
CA PRO A 44 2.44 2.99 -1.33
C PRO A 44 3.11 3.97 -2.29
N VAL A 45 4.31 3.64 -2.76
CA VAL A 45 5.01 4.45 -3.77
C VAL A 45 4.32 4.15 -5.09
N TRP A 46 3.17 4.79 -5.33
CA TRP A 46 2.57 4.81 -6.66
C TRP A 46 3.54 5.53 -7.59
N ARG A 47 3.95 4.86 -8.67
CA ARG A 47 4.76 5.50 -9.70
C ARG A 47 3.92 6.64 -10.25
N VAL A 48 4.40 7.88 -10.07
CA VAL A 48 3.82 9.06 -10.69
C VAL A 48 4.13 8.96 -12.18
N HIS A 49 3.25 8.29 -12.91
CA HIS A 49 3.18 8.40 -14.36
C HIS A 49 2.03 9.35 -14.65
N GLN A 50 2.37 10.51 -15.23
CA GLN A 50 1.39 11.41 -15.81
C GLN A 50 0.90 10.73 -17.09
N HIS A 51 -0.05 9.81 -16.93
CA HIS A 51 -0.86 9.31 -18.03
C HIS A 51 -2.15 10.12 -18.03
N ASP A 52 -2.36 10.92 -19.07
CA ASP A 52 -3.63 11.60 -19.26
C ASP A 52 -4.72 10.54 -19.54
N PRO A 53 -5.96 10.72 -19.05
CA PRO A 53 -7.05 9.78 -19.32
C PRO A 53 -7.34 9.68 -20.83
N GLU A 54 -7.52 8.46 -21.32
CA GLU A 54 -7.95 8.18 -22.69
C GLU A 54 -9.48 7.97 -22.77
N GLU A 55 -10.02 7.97 -23.99
CA GLU A 55 -11.43 7.70 -24.21
C GLU A 55 -11.76 6.25 -23.84
N GLY A 56 -12.68 6.07 -22.87
CA GLY A 56 -13.05 4.76 -22.33
C GLY A 56 -12.52 4.51 -20.92
N ASP A 57 -11.58 5.31 -20.43
CA ASP A 57 -11.08 5.22 -19.07
C ASP A 57 -12.10 5.72 -18.05
N VAL A 58 -12.01 5.17 -16.84
CA VAL A 58 -12.84 5.61 -15.72
C VAL A 58 -12.14 6.72 -14.98
N VAL A 59 -12.68 7.92 -15.07
CA VAL A 59 -12.15 9.10 -14.36
C VAL A 59 -13.03 9.45 -13.17
N VAL A 60 -12.42 9.53 -11.98
CA VAL A 60 -13.06 9.98 -10.74
C VAL A 60 -12.40 11.27 -10.29
N VAL A 61 -13.18 12.35 -10.21
CA VAL A 61 -12.71 13.66 -9.76
C VAL A 61 -13.15 13.90 -8.32
N TYR A 62 -12.20 14.37 -7.49
CA TYR A 62 -12.40 14.75 -6.10
C TYR A 62 -12.33 16.26 -5.97
N THR A 63 -13.35 16.82 -5.33
CA THR A 63 -13.53 18.25 -5.08
C THR A 63 -13.80 18.50 -3.59
N SER A 64 -13.80 19.75 -3.17
CA SER A 64 -14.16 20.13 -1.79
C SER A 64 -15.62 19.78 -1.44
N SER A 65 -16.51 19.73 -2.42
CA SER A 65 -17.93 19.37 -2.25
C SER A 65 -18.21 17.87 -2.26
N GLY A 66 -17.25 17.04 -2.66
CA GLY A 66 -17.44 15.60 -2.83
C GLY A 66 -16.69 15.07 -4.05
N PHE A 67 -17.02 13.83 -4.47
CA PHE A 67 -16.36 13.17 -5.59
C PHE A 67 -17.38 12.50 -6.52
N GLY A 68 -16.96 12.22 -7.74
CA GLY A 68 -17.82 11.55 -8.73
C GLY A 68 -17.12 11.24 -10.03
N LEU A 69 -17.87 10.64 -10.95
CA LEU A 69 -17.39 10.36 -12.31
C LEU A 69 -17.28 11.65 -13.11
N SER A 70 -16.29 11.66 -13.98
CA SER A 70 -16.01 12.74 -14.93
C SER A 70 -15.73 12.14 -16.30
N LEU A 71 -16.16 12.81 -17.35
CA LEU A 71 -15.84 12.48 -18.74
C LEU A 71 -14.59 13.22 -19.22
N ASP A 72 -14.35 14.41 -18.68
CA ASP A 72 -13.26 15.30 -19.11
C ASP A 72 -12.11 15.41 -18.09
N GLY A 73 -12.25 14.79 -16.92
CA GLY A 73 -11.32 14.91 -15.80
C GLY A 73 -11.30 16.31 -15.16
N ILE A 74 -12.24 17.18 -15.53
CA ILE A 74 -12.30 18.57 -15.05
C ILE A 74 -13.43 18.76 -14.05
N VAL A 75 -14.63 18.32 -14.40
CA VAL A 75 -15.83 18.50 -13.58
C VAL A 75 -16.45 17.17 -13.17
N VAL A 76 -17.20 17.18 -12.07
CA VAL A 76 -17.98 16.01 -11.68
C VAL A 76 -19.28 16.02 -12.48
N ASP A 77 -19.37 15.14 -13.49
CA ASP A 77 -20.58 14.95 -14.29
C ASP A 77 -21.64 14.16 -13.52
N LYS A 78 -21.20 13.17 -12.73
CA LYS A 78 -22.08 12.32 -11.95
C LYS A 78 -21.53 12.09 -10.54
N PRO A 79 -22.17 12.62 -9.48
CA PRO A 79 -21.72 12.42 -8.13
C PRO A 79 -21.75 10.93 -7.76
N LEU A 80 -20.76 10.48 -6.99
CA LEU A 80 -20.66 9.12 -6.47
C LEU A 80 -20.78 9.11 -4.95
N THR A 81 -21.36 8.03 -4.46
CA THR A 81 -21.22 7.62 -3.06
C THR A 81 -20.09 6.60 -2.93
N GLU A 82 -19.63 6.33 -1.71
CA GLU A 82 -18.68 5.25 -1.41
C GLU A 82 -19.11 3.91 -2.03
N TRP A 83 -20.40 3.59 -1.94
CA TRP A 83 -20.94 2.37 -2.51
C TRP A 83 -20.98 2.40 -4.03
N GLY A 84 -21.31 3.56 -4.62
CA GLY A 84 -21.24 3.77 -6.07
C GLY A 84 -19.82 3.57 -6.60
N PHE A 85 -18.82 4.14 -5.92
CA PHE A 85 -17.42 3.96 -6.23
C PHE A 85 -16.99 2.49 -6.21
N ARG A 86 -17.28 1.78 -5.11
CA ARG A 86 -16.95 0.34 -5.01
C ARG A 86 -17.60 -0.49 -6.11
N ARG A 87 -18.84 -0.18 -6.47
CA ARG A 87 -19.53 -0.86 -7.57
C ARG A 87 -18.82 -0.60 -8.91
N THR A 88 -18.43 0.64 -9.18
CA THR A 88 -17.66 0.99 -10.39
C THR A 88 -16.35 0.22 -10.46
N VAL A 89 -15.54 0.25 -9.39
CA VAL A 89 -14.27 -0.49 -9.33
C VAL A 89 -14.47 -1.99 -9.52
N ASN A 90 -15.49 -2.58 -8.90
CA ASN A 90 -15.76 -4.02 -9.04
C ASN A 90 -16.20 -4.40 -10.46
N ALA A 91 -16.86 -3.50 -11.19
CA ALA A 91 -17.23 -3.76 -12.59
C ALA A 91 -16.00 -3.85 -13.49
N LEU A 92 -14.96 -3.06 -13.20
CA LEU A 92 -13.71 -3.03 -13.96
C LEU A 92 -12.89 -4.32 -13.88
N ILE A 93 -13.19 -5.20 -12.93
CA ILE A 93 -12.59 -6.54 -12.89
C ILE A 93 -12.87 -7.32 -14.19
N ALA A 94 -14.00 -7.05 -14.84
CA ALA A 94 -14.37 -7.65 -16.12
C ALA A 94 -13.79 -6.91 -17.34
N GLU A 95 -13.16 -5.74 -17.15
CA GLU A 95 -12.68 -4.82 -18.18
C GLU A 95 -11.17 -4.56 -17.99
N PRO A 96 -10.31 -5.55 -18.24
CA PRO A 96 -8.90 -5.54 -17.83
C PRO A 96 -8.01 -4.54 -18.59
N GLU A 97 -8.53 -3.92 -19.65
CA GLU A 97 -7.83 -2.93 -20.48
C GLU A 97 -8.33 -1.50 -20.22
N THR A 98 -9.29 -1.33 -19.30
CA THR A 98 -9.80 -0.01 -18.92
C THR A 98 -9.02 0.51 -17.73
N ASP A 99 -8.43 1.69 -17.86
CA ASP A 99 -7.64 2.32 -16.80
C ASP A 99 -8.52 3.19 -15.88
N VAL A 100 -8.02 3.44 -14.66
CA VAL A 100 -8.71 4.25 -13.65
C VAL A 100 -7.87 5.46 -13.28
N HIS A 101 -8.45 6.64 -13.41
CA HIS A 101 -7.81 7.91 -13.07
C HIS A 101 -8.52 8.55 -11.88
N LEU A 102 -7.81 8.73 -10.78
CA LEU A 102 -8.28 9.41 -9.58
C LEU A 102 -7.66 10.81 -9.54
N ILE A 103 -8.46 11.85 -9.77
CA ILE A 103 -7.97 13.23 -9.91
C ILE A 103 -8.39 14.05 -8.70
N LEU A 104 -7.42 14.47 -7.89
CA LEU A 104 -7.63 15.38 -6.77
C LEU A 104 -7.57 16.84 -7.25
N LYS A 105 -8.73 17.52 -7.30
CA LYS A 105 -8.84 18.96 -7.52
C LYS A 105 -9.21 19.75 -6.26
N GLY A 106 -9.44 19.06 -5.16
CA GLY A 106 -9.75 19.63 -3.85
C GLY A 106 -10.39 18.58 -2.94
N GLY A 107 -10.56 18.91 -1.67
CA GLY A 107 -11.13 17.98 -0.69
C GLY A 107 -10.07 17.12 0.01
N SER A 108 -10.41 15.87 0.33
CA SER A 108 -9.58 15.02 1.19
C SER A 108 -8.58 14.17 0.39
N HIS A 109 -7.29 14.47 0.54
CA HIS A 109 -6.20 13.64 0.01
C HIS A 109 -6.22 12.22 0.60
N GLU A 110 -6.52 12.09 1.90
CA GLU A 110 -6.62 10.79 2.57
C GLU A 110 -7.69 9.90 1.92
N LEU A 111 -8.82 10.49 1.53
CA LEU A 111 -9.89 9.78 0.84
C LEU A 111 -9.41 9.24 -0.52
N VAL A 112 -8.72 10.07 -1.30
CA VAL A 112 -8.16 9.66 -2.60
C VAL A 112 -7.16 8.52 -2.44
N VAL A 113 -6.26 8.61 -1.47
CA VAL A 113 -5.28 7.55 -1.17
C VAL A 113 -5.97 6.25 -0.78
N ARG A 114 -7.02 6.32 0.05
CA ARG A 114 -7.82 5.15 0.43
C ARG A 114 -8.50 4.50 -0.78
N HIS A 115 -9.06 5.32 -1.67
CA HIS A 115 -9.69 4.84 -2.90
C HIS A 115 -8.67 4.27 -3.89
N ALA A 116 -7.48 4.86 -4.00
CA ALA A 116 -6.38 4.34 -4.79
C ALA A 116 -5.94 2.96 -4.28
N ALA A 117 -5.70 2.81 -2.98
CA ALA A 117 -5.32 1.54 -2.37
C ALA A 117 -6.40 0.46 -2.54
N TYR A 118 -7.67 0.83 -2.40
CA TYR A 118 -8.79 -0.09 -2.67
C TYR A 118 -8.79 -0.54 -4.13
N THR A 119 -8.68 0.40 -5.07
CA THR A 119 -8.70 0.12 -6.51
C THR A 119 -7.54 -0.75 -6.92
N ASP A 120 -6.33 -0.40 -6.50
CA ASP A 120 -5.11 -1.17 -6.76
C ASP A 120 -5.24 -2.60 -6.21
N SER A 121 -5.68 -2.75 -4.95
CA SER A 121 -5.90 -4.08 -4.37
C SER A 121 -6.93 -4.91 -5.16
N MET A 122 -7.99 -4.30 -5.68
CA MET A 122 -9.04 -5.02 -6.42
C MET A 122 -8.62 -5.37 -7.85
N LEU A 123 -7.83 -4.52 -8.51
CA LEU A 123 -7.47 -4.65 -9.92
C LEU A 123 -6.07 -5.27 -10.12
N SER A 124 -5.30 -5.48 -9.06
CA SER A 124 -3.97 -6.11 -9.09
C SER A 124 -3.96 -7.60 -9.48
N SER A 125 -5.10 -8.29 -9.49
CA SER A 125 -5.17 -9.74 -9.74
C SER A 125 -6.45 -10.14 -10.47
N GLY A 126 -6.30 -10.79 -11.62
CA GLY A 126 -7.43 -11.37 -12.33
C GLY A 126 -7.90 -12.67 -11.68
N PRO A 127 -9.13 -13.12 -11.96
CA PRO A 127 -9.71 -14.35 -11.40
C PRO A 127 -8.93 -15.63 -11.73
N ALA A 128 -8.03 -15.59 -12.72
CA ALA A 128 -7.14 -16.71 -13.11
C ALA A 128 -5.68 -16.56 -12.62
N GLY A 129 -5.38 -15.57 -11.76
CA GLY A 129 -4.01 -15.24 -11.34
C GLY A 129 -3.16 -14.56 -12.42
N ALA A 130 -3.77 -14.21 -13.56
CA ALA A 130 -3.14 -13.37 -14.57
C ALA A 130 -3.13 -11.91 -14.10
N LYS A 131 -2.03 -11.20 -14.39
CA LYS A 131 -1.92 -9.77 -14.14
C LYS A 131 -2.92 -9.03 -15.03
N VAL A 132 -3.94 -8.44 -14.42
CA VAL A 132 -4.90 -7.54 -15.08
C VAL A 132 -4.16 -6.24 -15.39
N ARG A 133 -4.38 -5.69 -16.57
CA ARG A 133 -3.63 -4.54 -17.09
C ARG A 133 -4.24 -3.19 -16.72
N THR A 134 -5.30 -3.16 -15.93
CA THR A 134 -5.86 -1.91 -15.42
C THR A 134 -4.86 -1.20 -14.52
N ALA A 135 -4.34 -0.09 -15.00
CA ALA A 135 -3.52 0.82 -14.23
C ALA A 135 -4.41 1.77 -13.41
N VAL A 136 -3.93 2.10 -12.21
CA VAL A 136 -4.55 3.09 -11.33
C VAL A 136 -3.63 4.29 -11.28
N TYR A 137 -4.07 5.41 -11.84
CA TYR A 137 -3.35 6.67 -11.83
C TYR A 137 -3.95 7.62 -10.80
N VAL A 138 -3.10 8.22 -9.98
CA VAL A 138 -3.50 9.25 -9.02
C VAL A 138 -2.87 10.56 -9.42
N HIS A 139 -3.71 11.56 -9.67
CA HIS A 139 -3.31 12.89 -10.09
C HIS A 139 -3.52 13.86 -8.93
N GLY A 140 -2.42 14.37 -8.37
CA GLY A 140 -2.43 15.46 -7.40
C GLY A 140 -1.90 16.72 -8.05
N TRP A 141 -2.65 17.81 -7.94
CA TRP A 141 -2.23 19.17 -8.34
C TRP A 141 -1.85 19.98 -7.11
#